data_AF-A0A3B9I9V7-F1
#
_entry.id   AF-A0A3B9I9V7-F1
#
_cell.length_a   1.000
_cell.length_b   1.000
_cell.length_c   1.000
_cell.angle_alpha   90.00
_cell.angle_beta   90.00
_cell.angle_gamma   90.00
#
_symmetry.space_group_name_H-M   'P 1'
#
loop_
_entity.id
_entity.type
_entity.pdbx_description
1 polymer ?
#
loop_
_entity_poly.entity_id
_entity_poly.type
_entity_poly.pdbx_seq_one_letter_code
_entity_poly.pdbx_strand_id
1 'polypeptide(L)'
;MCKNEYSENAHFRQAEGRQRPKVEPVRYNDAKHKKKGRIMNIREEAHKMKLASPRLAATTGEMRNSALSHIAEELDRRKDIIFEANRTDLSNAEKAGISGAVIKRLKFDEGKLKSVIDGIAQLISLPDPIGKVQLARELDAGLTMYRISCPIGVIGVIFEARPDALVQISTLCLKSGNCAILKGGKETAETNRVLFRTIYEAACEAGLPEGCMLQAELHNEIDELLGCEGDVDLLIPRGSNRFVRYIMDNTKIPVMGHADGICHIYVDSECDFEKAVPVILDAKCQYTAACNAVETLLVHRDIAEEFLPKIAEALRGAGVKIRGTKEVSEIIPCEIMGEDEFRTEYLEL
;
A
#
# COMPACT_ATOMS: atom_id res chain seq x y z
N MET A 1 -42.16 17.49 -24.76
CA MET A 1 -42.83 18.24 -23.67
C MET A 1 -43.76 17.31 -22.93
N CYS A 2 -43.26 16.60 -21.91
CA CYS A 2 -44.09 16.00 -20.88
C CYS A 2 -43.57 16.56 -19.55
N LYS A 3 -44.46 17.25 -18.83
CA LYS A 3 -44.15 18.00 -17.63
C LYS A 3 -44.04 17.06 -16.43
N ASN A 4 -43.04 17.35 -15.62
CA ASN A 4 -42.80 16.86 -14.27
C ASN A 4 -43.94 17.25 -13.33
N GLU A 5 -44.46 16.28 -12.58
CA GLU A 5 -45.14 16.52 -11.30
C GLU A 5 -44.75 15.37 -10.35
N TYR A 6 -43.74 15.58 -9.52
CA TYR A 6 -43.68 15.00 -8.18
C TYR A 6 -43.07 16.05 -7.26
N SER A 7 -43.98 16.70 -6.54
CA SER A 7 -43.74 17.73 -5.54
C SER A 7 -43.16 17.15 -4.26
N GLU A 8 -42.30 17.98 -3.67
CA GLU A 8 -41.76 17.97 -2.32
C GLU A 8 -42.74 17.45 -1.24
N ASN A 9 -42.21 16.62 -0.33
CA ASN A 9 -42.69 16.54 1.05
C ASN A 9 -41.52 16.13 1.95
N ALA A 10 -40.66 17.11 2.26
CA ALA A 10 -39.66 17.00 3.31
C ALA A 10 -40.28 17.45 4.64
N HIS A 11 -40.82 16.51 5.41
CA HIS A 11 -41.15 16.75 6.81
C HIS A 11 -39.91 16.50 7.68
N PHE A 12 -39.19 17.58 7.98
CA PHE A 12 -38.24 17.63 9.11
C PHE A 12 -39.03 17.54 10.42
N ARG A 13 -38.95 16.38 11.10
CA ARG A 13 -39.27 16.28 12.53
C ARG A 13 -37.98 16.29 13.32
N GLN A 14 -37.75 17.36 14.07
CA GLN A 14 -36.77 17.42 15.15
C GLN A 14 -37.15 16.37 16.21
N ALA A 15 -36.23 15.47 16.52
CA ALA A 15 -36.32 14.57 17.66
C ALA A 15 -35.18 14.91 18.63
N GLU A 16 -35.53 15.66 19.68
CA GLU A 16 -34.70 15.88 20.85
C GLU A 16 -34.52 14.57 21.64
N GLY A 17 -33.33 14.42 22.25
CA GLY A 17 -33.16 13.66 23.49
C GLY A 17 -33.39 12.14 23.43
N ARG A 18 -32.46 11.39 22.82
CA ARG A 18 -32.23 9.98 23.19
C ARG A 18 -30.75 9.75 23.48
N GLN A 19 -30.43 9.49 24.75
CA GLN A 19 -29.14 8.93 25.17
C GLN A 19 -28.85 7.70 24.31
N ARG A 20 -27.69 7.69 23.64
CA ARG A 20 -27.18 6.49 22.96
C ARG A 20 -27.02 5.39 24.02
N PRO A 21 -27.56 4.17 23.81
CA PRO A 21 -27.36 3.09 24.75
C PRO A 21 -25.86 2.77 24.86
N LYS A 22 -25.38 2.53 26.08
CA LYS A 22 -24.02 2.02 26.31
C LYS A 22 -23.87 0.72 25.53
N VAL A 23 -23.01 0.73 24.51
CA VAL A 23 -22.62 -0.47 23.77
C VAL A 23 -21.78 -1.31 24.70
N GLU A 24 -22.35 -2.39 25.23
CA GLU A 24 -21.54 -3.43 25.87
C GLU A 24 -20.59 -4.02 24.82
N PRO A 25 -19.31 -4.26 25.14
CA PRO A 25 -18.37 -4.84 24.19
C PRO A 25 -18.89 -6.21 23.76
N VAL A 26 -19.30 -6.32 22.49
CA VAL A 26 -19.60 -7.61 21.87
C VAL A 26 -18.28 -8.36 21.85
N ARG A 27 -18.14 -9.32 22.76
CA ARG A 27 -16.95 -10.17 22.86
C ARG A 27 -16.76 -10.90 21.53
N TYR A 28 -15.67 -10.58 20.82
CA TYR A 28 -15.11 -11.44 19.79
C TYR A 28 -14.99 -12.84 20.39
N ASN A 29 -15.79 -13.77 19.89
CA ASN A 29 -15.91 -15.09 20.48
C ASN A 29 -14.73 -15.91 19.95
N ASP A 30 -13.54 -15.74 20.55
CA ASP A 30 -12.36 -16.60 20.35
C ASP A 30 -12.73 -18.09 20.43
N ALA A 31 -13.81 -18.43 21.15
CA ALA A 31 -14.33 -19.78 21.29
C ALA A 31 -14.93 -20.39 20.00
N LYS A 32 -15.32 -19.58 19.00
CA LYS A 32 -15.74 -20.11 17.69
C LYS A 32 -14.55 -20.48 16.79
N HIS A 33 -13.37 -19.88 16.99
CA HIS A 33 -12.15 -20.26 16.28
C HIS A 33 -11.34 -21.34 17.00
N LYS A 34 -11.56 -21.55 18.31
CA LYS A 34 -10.92 -22.64 19.08
C LYS A 34 -11.67 -23.98 19.06
N LYS A 35 -12.89 -24.07 18.51
CA LYS A 35 -13.65 -25.33 18.43
C LYS A 35 -13.46 -26.01 17.07
N LYS A 36 -12.63 -27.06 17.09
CA LYS A 36 -12.08 -27.90 16.01
C LYS A 36 -10.78 -27.34 15.45
N GLY A 37 -9.69 -28.06 15.65
CA GLY A 37 -8.39 -27.83 15.01
C GLY A 37 -8.48 -28.05 13.50
N ARG A 38 -9.15 -27.13 12.81
CA ARG A 38 -9.11 -27.01 11.35
C ARG A 38 -8.02 -25.99 11.07
N ILE A 39 -6.86 -26.47 10.63
CA ILE A 39 -5.84 -25.63 10.01
C ILE A 39 -6.58 -24.84 8.91
N MET A 40 -6.52 -23.51 8.99
CA MET A 40 -7.12 -22.64 7.98
C MET A 40 -6.44 -22.98 6.65
N ASN A 41 -7.22 -23.41 5.66
CA ASN A 41 -6.72 -23.66 4.32
C ASN A 41 -6.96 -22.40 3.50
N ILE A 42 -5.90 -21.66 3.17
CA ILE A 42 -6.03 -20.37 2.49
C ILE A 42 -6.76 -20.50 1.15
N ARG A 43 -6.65 -21.65 0.47
CA ARG A 43 -7.35 -21.91 -0.79
C ARG A 43 -8.86 -21.98 -0.60
N GLU A 44 -9.32 -22.64 0.47
CA GLU A 44 -10.75 -22.72 0.78
C GLU A 44 -11.32 -21.34 1.13
N GLU A 45 -10.58 -20.55 1.90
CA GLU A 45 -11.02 -19.19 2.26
C GLU A 45 -10.96 -18.23 1.07
N ALA A 46 -9.90 -18.29 0.25
CA ALA A 46 -9.81 -17.53 -0.99
C ALA A 46 -10.99 -17.84 -1.93
N HIS A 47 -11.36 -19.12 -2.07
CA HIS A 47 -12.51 -19.52 -2.86
C HIS A 47 -13.84 -18.94 -2.31
N LYS A 48 -14.05 -19.00 -1.00
CA LYS A 48 -15.22 -18.38 -0.36
C LYS A 48 -15.24 -16.87 -0.58
N MET A 49 -14.09 -16.21 -0.44
CA MET A 49 -13.95 -14.78 -0.69
C MET A 49 -14.25 -14.44 -2.14
N LYS A 50 -13.78 -15.25 -3.09
CA LYS A 50 -14.08 -15.08 -4.52
C LYS A 50 -15.58 -15.10 -4.78
N LEU A 51 -16.29 -16.07 -4.23
CA LEU A 51 -17.75 -16.18 -4.32
C LEU A 51 -18.49 -15.04 -3.61
N ALA A 52 -17.89 -14.46 -2.56
CA ALA A 52 -18.44 -13.33 -1.82
C ALA A 52 -18.10 -11.96 -2.43
N SER A 53 -17.04 -11.86 -3.25
CA SER A 53 -16.54 -10.60 -3.81
C SER A 53 -17.59 -9.75 -4.55
N PRO A 54 -18.59 -10.32 -5.27
CA PRO A 54 -19.63 -9.52 -5.89
C PRO A 54 -20.50 -8.75 -4.87
N ARG A 55 -20.61 -9.24 -3.62
CA ARG A 55 -21.36 -8.54 -2.57
C ARG A 55 -20.68 -7.26 -2.15
N LEU A 56 -19.34 -7.27 -2.04
CA LEU A 56 -18.58 -6.07 -1.74
C LEU A 56 -18.60 -5.11 -2.93
N ALA A 57 -18.46 -5.63 -4.16
CA ALA A 57 -18.57 -4.84 -5.38
C ALA A 57 -19.94 -4.14 -5.54
N ALA A 58 -21.01 -4.75 -5.04
CA ALA A 58 -22.37 -4.20 -5.09
C ALA A 58 -22.67 -3.16 -3.99
N THR A 59 -21.77 -2.93 -3.03
CA THR A 59 -21.95 -1.87 -2.03
C THR A 59 -21.95 -0.49 -2.69
N THR A 60 -22.55 0.51 -2.04
CA THR A 60 -22.47 1.90 -2.54
C THR A 60 -21.17 2.56 -2.09
N GLY A 61 -20.72 3.59 -2.82
CA GLY A 61 -19.59 4.41 -2.38
C GLY A 61 -19.81 5.05 -1.00
N GLU A 62 -21.06 5.37 -0.66
CA GLU A 62 -21.44 5.89 0.66
C GLU A 62 -21.23 4.86 1.77
N MET A 63 -21.66 3.61 1.57
CA MET A 63 -21.44 2.52 2.53
C MET A 63 -19.94 2.30 2.76
N ARG A 64 -19.15 2.26 1.68
CA ARG A 64 -17.69 2.12 1.77
C ARG A 64 -17.05 3.30 2.51
N ASN A 65 -17.44 4.54 2.20
CA ASN A 65 -16.93 5.73 2.87
C ASN A 65 -17.32 5.79 4.36
N SER A 66 -18.53 5.33 4.70
CA SER A 66 -18.97 5.20 6.09
C SER A 66 -18.12 4.18 6.84
N ALA A 67 -17.82 3.04 6.23
CA ALA A 67 -16.93 2.03 6.81
C ALA A 67 -15.52 2.58 7.03
N LEU A 68 -14.96 3.32 6.06
CA LEU A 68 -13.67 3.98 6.20
C LEU A 68 -13.63 4.99 7.35
N SER A 69 -14.70 5.79 7.50
CA SER A 69 -14.83 6.75 8.60
C SER A 69 -14.84 6.03 9.95
N HIS A 70 -15.61 4.95 10.05
CA HIS A 70 -15.68 4.14 11.27
C HIS A 70 -14.34 3.45 11.60
N ILE A 71 -13.62 2.96 10.58
CA ILE A 71 -12.26 2.42 10.76
C ILE A 71 -11.32 3.47 11.36
N ALA A 72 -11.35 4.71 10.88
CA ALA A 72 -10.51 5.77 11.40
C ALA A 72 -10.82 6.07 12.89
N GLU A 73 -12.11 6.13 13.25
CA GLU A 73 -12.55 6.30 14.64
C GLU A 73 -12.09 5.14 15.54
N GLU A 74 -12.19 3.91 15.07
CA GLU A 74 -11.79 2.71 15.82
C GLU A 74 -10.28 2.59 16.00
N LEU A 75 -9.49 2.99 15.00
CA LEU A 75 -8.03 3.04 15.10
C LEU A 75 -7.59 4.04 16.18
N ASP A 76 -8.19 5.23 16.23
CA ASP A 76 -7.90 6.22 17.27
C ASP A 76 -8.37 5.73 18.65
N ARG A 77 -9.59 5.19 18.74
CA ARG A 77 -10.16 4.67 19.99
C ARG A 77 -9.33 3.55 20.60
N ARG A 78 -8.75 2.68 19.77
CA ARG A 78 -7.98 1.49 20.19
C ARG A 78 -6.47 1.70 20.17
N LYS A 79 -5.99 2.94 20.03
CA LYS A 79 -4.56 3.25 19.86
C LYS A 79 -3.66 2.65 20.93
N ASP A 80 -4.07 2.65 22.19
CA ASP A 80 -3.26 2.13 23.29
C ASP A 80 -3.02 0.62 23.15
N ILE A 81 -4.03 -0.13 22.67
CA ILE A 81 -3.93 -1.56 22.42
C ILE A 81 -3.01 -1.82 21.23
N ILE A 82 -3.10 -0.99 20.18
CA ILE A 82 -2.24 -1.08 18.99
C ILE A 82 -0.78 -0.81 19.38
N PHE A 83 -0.52 0.24 20.17
CA PHE A 83 0.83 0.59 20.61
C PHE A 83 1.42 -0.46 21.54
N GLU A 84 0.62 -1.08 22.41
CA GLU A 84 1.09 -2.19 23.25
C GLU A 84 1.50 -3.42 22.42
N ALA A 85 0.70 -3.77 21.41
CA ALA A 85 1.07 -4.82 20.47
C ALA A 85 2.37 -4.47 19.71
N ASN A 86 2.52 -3.22 19.29
CA ASN A 86 3.75 -2.77 18.62
C ASN A 86 4.97 -2.79 19.53
N ARG A 87 4.84 -2.42 20.80
CA ARG A 87 5.91 -2.56 21.80
C ARG A 87 6.37 -4.00 21.95
N THR A 88 5.43 -4.95 21.94
CA THR A 88 5.73 -6.38 22.01
C THR A 88 6.53 -6.83 20.79
N ASP A 89 6.08 -6.48 19.58
CA ASP A 89 6.78 -6.80 18.34
C ASP A 89 8.18 -6.15 18.28
N LEU A 90 8.32 -4.89 18.69
CA LEU A 90 9.61 -4.18 18.75
C LEU A 90 10.60 -4.88 19.69
N SER A 91 10.16 -5.24 20.91
CA SER A 91 10.99 -5.99 21.87
C SER A 91 11.41 -7.35 21.29
N ASN A 92 10.51 -8.04 20.60
CA ASN A 92 10.82 -9.33 19.99
C ASN A 92 11.82 -9.17 18.83
N ALA A 93 11.67 -8.14 18.00
CA ALA A 93 12.58 -7.84 16.90
C ALA A 93 13.99 -7.47 17.41
N GLU A 94 14.09 -6.68 18.47
CA GLU A 94 15.36 -6.35 19.12
C GLU A 94 16.06 -7.61 19.66
N LYS A 95 15.33 -8.48 20.38
CA LYS A 95 15.86 -9.75 20.89
C LYS A 95 16.30 -10.70 19.78
N ALA A 96 15.62 -10.67 18.63
CA ALA A 96 15.95 -11.47 17.46
C ALA A 96 17.11 -10.90 16.61
N GLY A 97 17.68 -9.75 17.00
CA GLY A 97 18.80 -9.13 16.28
C GLY A 97 18.41 -8.55 14.91
N ILE A 98 17.14 -8.17 14.73
CA ILE A 98 16.66 -7.57 13.50
C ILE A 98 17.33 -6.21 13.27
N SER A 99 17.69 -5.90 12.02
CA SER A 99 18.40 -4.65 11.68
C SER A 99 17.61 -3.39 12.08
N GLY A 100 18.33 -2.32 12.45
CA GLY A 100 17.71 -1.04 12.84
C GLY A 100 16.82 -0.43 11.75
N ALA A 101 17.13 -0.65 10.47
CA ALA A 101 16.32 -0.19 9.34
C ALA A 101 14.94 -0.91 9.28
N VAL A 102 14.89 -2.19 9.64
CA VAL A 102 13.63 -2.95 9.75
C VAL A 102 12.86 -2.51 10.99
N ILE A 103 13.52 -2.32 12.13
CA ILE A 103 12.89 -1.82 13.37
C ILE A 103 12.23 -0.44 13.14
N LYS A 104 12.89 0.47 12.41
CA LYS A 104 12.32 1.79 12.06
C LYS A 104 11.04 1.66 11.22
N ARG A 105 10.96 0.67 10.33
CA ARG A 105 9.76 0.37 9.53
C ARG A 105 8.67 -0.28 10.37
N LEU A 106 9.04 -1.16 11.29
CA LEU A 106 8.15 -1.87 12.22
C LEU A 106 7.48 -0.93 13.23
N LYS A 107 8.19 0.09 13.72
CA LYS A 107 7.67 1.04 14.73
C LYS A 107 6.36 1.66 14.26
N PHE A 108 5.33 1.64 15.08
CA PHE A 108 4.01 2.24 14.83
C PHE A 108 3.65 3.15 16.02
N ASP A 109 3.84 4.46 15.85
CA ASP A 109 3.66 5.46 16.90
C ASP A 109 2.52 6.45 16.54
N GLU A 110 2.29 7.43 17.41
CA GLU A 110 1.26 8.47 17.22
C GLU A 110 1.40 9.20 15.87
N GLY A 111 2.64 9.43 15.40
CA GLY A 111 2.88 10.06 14.11
C GLY A 111 2.37 9.20 12.95
N LYS A 112 2.68 7.90 12.97
CA LYS A 112 2.17 6.95 11.97
C LYS A 112 0.66 6.75 12.07
N LEU A 113 0.11 6.63 13.27
CA LEU A 113 -1.34 6.52 13.47
C LEU A 113 -2.06 7.73 12.87
N LYS A 114 -1.59 8.94 13.18
CA LYS A 114 -2.12 10.17 12.58
C LYS A 114 -2.03 10.15 11.06
N SER A 115 -0.87 9.78 10.52
CA SER A 115 -0.67 9.70 9.07
C SER A 115 -1.63 8.72 8.39
N VAL A 116 -1.92 7.55 8.98
CA VAL A 116 -2.88 6.60 8.38
C VAL A 116 -4.31 7.10 8.51
N ILE A 117 -4.70 7.75 9.61
CA ILE A 117 -6.02 8.36 9.78
C ILE A 117 -6.22 9.50 8.76
N ASP A 118 -5.23 10.38 8.61
CA ASP A 118 -5.25 11.47 7.61
C ASP A 118 -5.35 10.88 6.19
N GLY A 119 -4.64 9.79 5.91
CA GLY A 119 -4.73 9.05 4.65
C GLY A 119 -6.11 8.47 4.38
N ILE A 120 -6.80 7.95 5.40
CA ILE A 120 -8.19 7.48 5.29
C ILE A 120 -9.14 8.65 4.97
N ALA A 121 -8.97 9.80 5.63
CA ALA A 121 -9.78 10.99 5.36
C ALA A 121 -9.59 11.48 3.91
N GLN A 122 -8.34 11.49 3.42
CA GLN A 122 -8.06 11.78 2.01
C GLN A 122 -8.73 10.76 1.09
N LEU A 123 -8.65 9.47 1.39
CA LEU A 123 -9.29 8.42 0.59
C LEU A 123 -10.82 8.54 0.52
N ILE A 124 -11.47 8.96 1.61
CA ILE A 124 -12.92 9.23 1.64
C ILE A 124 -13.27 10.35 0.67
N SER A 125 -12.44 11.41 0.61
CA SER A 125 -12.64 12.57 -0.27
C SER A 125 -12.51 12.23 -1.77
N LEU A 126 -11.84 11.13 -2.12
CA LEU A 126 -11.67 10.72 -3.50
C LEU A 126 -13.02 10.25 -4.10
N PRO A 127 -13.25 10.53 -5.40
CA PRO A 127 -14.41 10.00 -6.11
C PRO A 127 -14.47 8.47 -6.00
N ASP A 128 -15.68 7.93 -5.93
CA ASP A 128 -15.89 6.49 -5.98
C ASP A 128 -15.34 5.91 -7.30
N PRO A 129 -14.40 4.95 -7.28
CA PRO A 129 -13.82 4.41 -8.52
C PRO A 129 -14.73 3.42 -9.25
N ILE A 130 -15.81 2.95 -8.63
CA ILE A 130 -16.69 1.91 -9.20
C ILE A 130 -17.81 2.53 -10.05
N GLY A 131 -18.19 1.86 -11.13
CA GLY A 131 -19.37 2.22 -11.94
C GLY A 131 -19.16 3.43 -12.85
N LYS A 132 -17.91 3.84 -13.11
CA LYS A 132 -17.59 4.98 -13.98
C LYS A 132 -17.63 4.55 -15.44
N VAL A 133 -18.49 5.20 -16.21
CA VAL A 133 -18.51 5.05 -17.67
C VAL A 133 -17.28 5.74 -18.26
N GLN A 134 -16.36 4.94 -18.80
CA GLN A 134 -15.11 5.40 -19.41
C GLN A 134 -15.21 5.52 -20.94
N LEU A 135 -16.18 4.84 -21.54
CA LEU A 135 -16.48 4.88 -22.96
C LEU A 135 -17.96 4.54 -23.15
N ALA A 136 -18.66 5.32 -23.97
CA ALA A 136 -20.01 5.02 -24.44
C ALA A 136 -20.04 5.28 -25.95
N ARG A 137 -20.42 4.28 -26.74
CA ARG A 137 -20.45 4.39 -28.20
C ARG A 137 -21.60 3.58 -28.78
N GLU A 138 -22.45 4.22 -29.57
CA GLU A 138 -23.39 3.53 -30.43
C GLU A 138 -22.61 2.86 -31.57
N LEU A 139 -22.74 1.55 -31.70
CA LEU A 139 -22.09 0.75 -32.73
C LEU A 139 -22.99 0.59 -33.96
N ASP A 140 -24.29 0.50 -33.73
CA ASP A 140 -25.36 0.45 -34.73
C ASP A 140 -26.68 0.90 -34.08
N ALA A 141 -27.75 1.08 -34.86
CA ALA A 141 -29.04 1.55 -34.39
C ALA A 141 -29.57 0.70 -33.22
N GLY A 142 -29.61 1.29 -32.02
CA GLY A 142 -30.09 0.64 -30.81
C GLY A 142 -29.08 -0.28 -30.12
N LEU A 143 -27.83 -0.33 -30.59
CA LEU A 143 -26.74 -1.09 -29.97
C LEU A 143 -25.65 -0.16 -29.43
N THR A 144 -25.69 0.09 -28.12
CA THR A 144 -24.70 0.95 -27.43
C THR A 144 -23.73 0.11 -26.60
N MET A 145 -22.44 0.26 -26.89
CA MET A 145 -21.35 -0.31 -26.10
C MET A 145 -20.94 0.65 -24.99
N TYR A 146 -20.77 0.11 -23.78
CA TYR A 146 -20.24 0.83 -22.62
C TYR A 146 -19.00 0.12 -22.08
N ARG A 147 -17.98 0.90 -21.71
CA ARG A 147 -16.89 0.44 -20.84
C ARG A 147 -17.07 1.09 -19.48
N ILE A 148 -17.26 0.27 -18.45
CA ILE A 148 -17.57 0.72 -17.08
C ILE A 148 -16.51 0.16 -16.14
N SER A 149 -16.01 0.97 -15.21
CA SER A 149 -15.10 0.49 -14.17
C SER A 149 -15.79 -0.45 -13.19
N CYS A 150 -15.12 -1.53 -12.83
CA CYS A 150 -15.52 -2.48 -11.80
C CYS A 150 -14.33 -2.84 -10.91
N PRO A 151 -14.55 -3.39 -9.70
CA PRO A 151 -13.48 -3.95 -8.89
C PRO A 151 -12.75 -5.07 -9.63
N ILE A 152 -11.51 -5.29 -9.24
CA ILE A 152 -10.68 -6.40 -9.73
C ILE A 152 -11.22 -7.73 -9.18
N GLY A 153 -11.62 -7.75 -7.90
CA GLY A 153 -12.17 -8.92 -7.23
C GLY A 153 -11.48 -9.16 -5.90
N VAL A 154 -10.67 -10.23 -5.80
CA VAL A 154 -9.90 -10.58 -4.60
C VAL A 154 -8.43 -10.22 -4.82
N ILE A 155 -7.89 -9.40 -3.93
CA ILE A 155 -6.50 -8.95 -3.97
C ILE A 155 -5.74 -9.60 -2.80
N GLY A 156 -4.68 -10.35 -3.11
CA GLY A 156 -3.73 -10.85 -2.13
C GLY A 156 -2.58 -9.87 -1.95
N VAL A 157 -2.30 -9.46 -0.73
CA VAL A 157 -1.25 -8.48 -0.45
C VAL A 157 -0.30 -9.04 0.57
N ILE A 158 0.97 -9.09 0.18
CA ILE A 158 2.03 -9.71 0.96
C ILE A 158 3.08 -8.65 1.26
N PHE A 159 3.31 -8.33 2.53
CA PHE A 159 4.12 -7.19 2.93
C PHE A 159 5.04 -7.47 4.12
N GLU A 160 6.23 -6.86 4.10
CA GLU A 160 7.27 -7.04 5.12
C GLU A 160 7.32 -5.85 6.08
N ALA A 161 7.37 -6.14 7.39
CA ALA A 161 7.74 -5.23 8.49
C ALA A 161 7.16 -3.80 8.43
N ARG A 162 5.92 -3.64 7.96
CA ARG A 162 5.23 -2.34 7.80
C ARG A 162 3.77 -2.43 8.26
N PRO A 163 3.48 -2.19 9.55
CA PRO A 163 2.10 -2.21 10.06
C PRO A 163 1.20 -1.15 9.41
N ASP A 164 1.77 0.00 9.03
CA ASP A 164 1.06 1.08 8.33
C ASP A 164 0.55 0.66 6.94
N ALA A 165 1.30 -0.22 6.26
CA ALA A 165 0.88 -0.76 4.97
C ALA A 165 -0.41 -1.58 5.09
N LEU A 166 -0.61 -2.31 6.19
CA LEU A 166 -1.84 -3.07 6.45
C LEU A 166 -3.05 -2.14 6.41
N VAL A 167 -2.99 -1.01 7.11
CA VAL A 167 -4.10 -0.04 7.18
C VAL A 167 -4.38 0.56 5.81
N GLN A 168 -3.34 1.06 5.13
CA GLN A 168 -3.46 1.71 3.82
C GLN A 168 -4.06 0.76 2.78
N ILE A 169 -3.57 -0.47 2.72
CA ILE A 169 -3.98 -1.45 1.72
C ILE A 169 -5.39 -1.94 1.98
N SER A 170 -5.72 -2.23 3.25
CA SER A 170 -7.09 -2.62 3.63
C SER A 170 -8.10 -1.57 3.20
N THR A 171 -7.83 -0.31 3.53
CA THR A 171 -8.75 0.80 3.27
C THR A 171 -8.88 1.10 1.77
N LEU A 172 -7.79 1.02 1.01
CA LEU A 172 -7.82 1.10 -0.46
C LEU A 172 -8.63 -0.03 -1.10
N CYS A 173 -8.45 -1.28 -0.65
CA CYS A 173 -9.23 -2.42 -1.15
C CYS A 173 -10.72 -2.22 -0.86
N LEU A 174 -11.06 -1.86 0.38
CA LEU A 174 -12.44 -1.57 0.75
C LEU A 174 -13.03 -0.45 -0.10
N LYS A 175 -12.38 0.71 -0.23
CA LYS A 175 -12.84 1.85 -1.06
C LYS A 175 -13.13 1.45 -2.51
N SER A 176 -12.26 0.62 -3.08
CA SER A 176 -12.32 0.16 -4.47
C SER A 176 -13.21 -1.07 -4.66
N GLY A 177 -13.87 -1.56 -3.61
CA GLY A 177 -14.80 -2.69 -3.67
C GLY A 177 -14.11 -4.05 -3.85
N ASN A 178 -12.81 -4.14 -3.54
CA ASN A 178 -12.03 -5.36 -3.64
C ASN A 178 -11.93 -6.05 -2.28
N CYS A 179 -12.07 -7.37 -2.26
CA CYS A 179 -11.77 -8.15 -1.07
C CYS A 179 -10.25 -8.25 -0.89
N ALA A 180 -9.76 -8.29 0.35
CA ALA A 180 -8.33 -8.30 0.64
C ALA A 180 -7.90 -9.52 1.45
N ILE A 181 -6.94 -10.30 0.93
CA ILE A 181 -6.21 -11.29 1.71
C ILE A 181 -4.87 -10.66 2.10
N LEU A 182 -4.62 -10.51 3.39
CA LEU A 182 -3.48 -9.77 3.92
C LEU A 182 -2.50 -10.73 4.59
N LYS A 183 -1.25 -10.73 4.12
CA LYS A 183 -0.16 -11.50 4.73
C LYS A 183 0.98 -10.58 5.12
N GLY A 184 1.12 -10.35 6.41
CA GLY A 184 2.24 -9.60 6.97
C GLY A 184 3.46 -10.46 7.32
N GLY A 185 4.60 -9.81 7.51
CA GLY A 185 5.82 -10.41 8.05
C GLY A 185 5.65 -10.89 9.50
N LYS A 186 6.46 -11.87 9.90
CA LYS A 186 6.43 -12.48 11.24
C LYS A 186 6.79 -11.48 12.35
N GLU A 187 7.59 -10.49 11.99
CA GLU A 187 8.11 -9.42 12.85
C GLU A 187 7.02 -8.44 13.28
N THR A 188 5.87 -8.46 12.59
CA THR A 188 4.71 -7.58 12.81
C THR A 188 3.47 -8.34 13.30
N ALA A 189 3.63 -9.56 13.81
CA ALA A 189 2.53 -10.48 14.03
C ALA A 189 1.46 -9.91 14.97
N GLU A 190 1.85 -9.42 16.15
CA GLU A 190 0.88 -8.92 17.12
C GLU A 190 0.25 -7.60 16.67
N THR A 191 1.06 -6.68 16.13
CA THR A 191 0.58 -5.39 15.62
C THR A 191 -0.43 -5.60 14.51
N ASN A 192 -0.11 -6.46 13.53
CA ASN A 192 -1.00 -6.72 12.40
C ASN A 192 -2.30 -7.39 12.83
N ARG A 193 -2.24 -8.33 13.78
CA ARG A 193 -3.44 -8.99 14.32
C ARG A 193 -4.39 -8.00 14.96
N VAL A 194 -3.88 -7.06 15.76
CA VAL A 194 -4.70 -6.02 16.40
C VAL A 194 -5.24 -5.03 15.37
N LEU A 195 -4.42 -4.57 14.43
CA LEU A 195 -4.84 -3.65 13.37
C LEU A 195 -5.90 -4.28 12.46
N PHE A 196 -5.66 -5.48 11.96
CA PHE A 196 -6.58 -6.22 11.11
C PHE A 196 -7.92 -6.40 11.80
N ARG A 197 -7.93 -6.92 13.04
CA ARG A 197 -9.18 -7.12 13.78
C ARG A 197 -9.95 -5.81 13.96
N THR A 198 -9.25 -4.74 14.29
CA THR A 198 -9.86 -3.40 14.46
C THR A 198 -10.52 -2.92 13.16
N ILE A 199 -9.81 -3.05 12.04
CA ILE A 199 -10.32 -2.65 10.71
C ILE A 199 -11.49 -3.53 10.28
N TYR A 200 -11.34 -4.85 10.42
CA TYR A 200 -12.32 -5.84 10.00
C TYR A 200 -13.64 -5.70 10.78
N GLU A 201 -13.56 -5.58 12.11
CA GLU A 201 -14.74 -5.38 12.95
C GLU A 201 -15.45 -4.07 12.59
N ALA A 202 -14.72 -2.96 12.46
CA ALA A 202 -15.29 -1.66 12.10
C ALA A 202 -15.97 -1.68 10.71
N ALA A 203 -15.35 -2.36 9.74
CA ALA A 203 -15.91 -2.54 8.40
C ALA A 203 -17.21 -3.33 8.41
N CYS A 204 -17.26 -4.46 9.14
CA CYS A 204 -18.45 -5.29 9.26
C CYS A 204 -19.57 -4.58 10.03
N GLU A 205 -19.25 -3.88 11.12
CA GLU A 205 -20.20 -3.07 11.89
C GLU A 205 -20.80 -1.93 11.07
N ALA A 206 -20.05 -1.39 10.12
CA ALA A 206 -20.53 -0.41 9.15
C ALA A 206 -21.33 -1.01 7.97
N GLY A 207 -21.56 -2.33 7.98
CA GLY A 207 -22.41 -3.03 7.01
C GLY A 207 -21.69 -3.59 5.79
N LEU A 208 -20.35 -3.63 5.77
CA LEU A 208 -19.62 -4.38 4.75
C LEU A 208 -19.74 -5.90 4.98
N PRO A 209 -19.70 -6.73 3.92
CA PRO A 209 -19.85 -8.18 4.06
C PRO A 209 -18.67 -8.82 4.79
N GLU A 210 -18.91 -9.83 5.63
CA GLU A 210 -17.87 -10.58 6.36
C GLU A 210 -16.74 -11.13 5.47
N GLY A 211 -17.02 -11.44 4.20
CA GLY A 211 -16.01 -11.90 3.24
C GLY A 211 -15.12 -10.81 2.64
N CYS A 212 -15.14 -9.58 3.19
CA CYS A 212 -14.39 -8.46 2.63
C CYS A 212 -12.88 -8.54 2.88
N MET A 213 -12.45 -9.19 3.97
CA MET A 213 -11.03 -9.26 4.33
C MET A 213 -10.69 -10.56 5.04
N LEU A 214 -9.45 -11.02 4.88
CA LEU A 214 -8.88 -12.17 5.57
C LEU A 214 -7.41 -11.86 5.92
N GLN A 215 -6.98 -12.24 7.12
CA GLN A 215 -5.57 -12.21 7.49
C GLN A 215 -5.00 -13.63 7.49
N ALA A 216 -3.93 -13.81 6.72
CA ALA A 216 -3.07 -14.98 6.78
C ALA A 216 -1.96 -14.73 7.83
N GLU A 217 -1.74 -15.67 8.74
CA GLU A 217 -0.80 -15.56 9.86
C GLU A 217 0.44 -16.47 9.69
N LEU A 218 0.28 -17.66 9.09
CA LEU A 218 1.33 -18.68 9.01
C LEU A 218 2.21 -18.51 7.77
N HIS A 219 3.47 -18.93 7.86
CA HIS A 219 4.42 -18.75 6.75
C HIS A 219 4.10 -19.64 5.53
N ASN A 220 3.63 -20.87 5.74
CA ASN A 220 3.23 -21.78 4.64
C ASN A 220 2.06 -21.23 3.82
N GLU A 221 1.30 -20.28 4.36
CA GLU A 221 0.17 -19.67 3.66
C GLU A 221 0.61 -18.78 2.49
N ILE A 222 1.89 -18.35 2.43
CA ILE A 222 2.41 -17.63 1.25
C ILE A 222 2.35 -18.56 0.03
N ASP A 223 3.00 -19.73 0.10
CA ASP A 223 3.03 -20.68 -1.03
C ASP A 223 1.63 -21.14 -1.43
N GLU A 224 0.75 -21.35 -0.45
CA GLU A 224 -0.63 -21.71 -0.72
C GLU A 224 -1.40 -20.58 -1.42
N LEU A 225 -1.20 -19.32 -0.99
CA LEU A 225 -1.80 -18.13 -1.60
C LEU A 225 -1.30 -17.90 -3.04
N LEU A 226 0.00 -18.09 -3.28
CA LEU A 226 0.59 -18.01 -4.63
C LEU A 226 -0.02 -19.03 -5.60
N GLY A 227 -0.54 -20.15 -5.07
CA GLY A 227 -1.24 -21.17 -5.84
C GLY A 227 -2.75 -20.97 -6.00
N CYS A 228 -3.33 -19.85 -5.55
CA CYS A 228 -4.77 -19.57 -5.61
C CYS A 228 -5.21 -18.93 -6.96
N GLU A 229 -4.59 -19.33 -8.07
CA GLU A 229 -5.00 -18.90 -9.41
C GLU A 229 -6.48 -19.28 -9.65
N GLY A 230 -7.29 -18.31 -10.08
CA GLY A 230 -8.73 -18.46 -10.29
C GLY A 230 -9.60 -17.92 -9.14
N ASP A 231 -9.05 -17.88 -7.92
CA ASP A 231 -9.74 -17.32 -6.74
C ASP A 231 -9.18 -15.96 -6.32
N VAL A 232 -7.87 -15.73 -6.53
CA VAL A 232 -7.20 -14.43 -6.32
C VAL A 232 -6.90 -13.81 -7.67
N ASP A 233 -7.33 -12.55 -7.84
CA ASP A 233 -7.30 -11.84 -9.13
C ASP A 233 -6.04 -10.98 -9.30
N LEU A 234 -5.43 -10.55 -8.19
CA LEU A 234 -4.20 -9.74 -8.20
C LEU A 234 -3.36 -9.99 -6.94
N LEU A 235 -2.05 -10.07 -7.10
CA LEU A 235 -1.09 -10.05 -6.01
C LEU A 235 -0.34 -8.71 -5.95
N ILE A 236 -0.19 -8.16 -4.75
CA ILE A 236 0.58 -6.93 -4.50
C ILE A 236 1.66 -7.22 -3.46
N PRO A 237 2.91 -7.48 -3.89
CA PRO A 237 4.05 -7.61 -2.99
C PRO A 237 4.56 -6.25 -2.54
N ARG A 238 4.82 -6.08 -1.24
CA ARG A 238 5.42 -4.88 -0.65
C ARG A 238 6.58 -5.26 0.27
N GLY A 239 7.75 -5.44 -0.32
CA GLY A 239 8.94 -5.89 0.39
C GLY A 239 10.21 -5.54 -0.38
N SER A 240 11.28 -6.28 -0.09
CA SER A 240 12.52 -6.19 -0.86
C SER A 240 12.35 -6.65 -2.32
N ASN A 241 13.24 -6.19 -3.21
CA ASN A 241 13.30 -6.61 -4.62
C ASN A 241 13.36 -8.14 -4.77
N ARG A 242 14.17 -8.80 -3.93
CA ARG A 242 14.26 -10.26 -3.89
C ARG A 242 12.91 -10.91 -3.56
N PHE A 243 12.17 -10.33 -2.64
CA PHE A 243 10.85 -10.82 -2.24
C PHE A 243 9.80 -10.64 -3.35
N VAL A 244 9.80 -9.48 -4.01
CA VAL A 244 8.93 -9.21 -5.16
C VAL A 244 9.22 -10.20 -6.30
N ARG A 245 10.50 -10.40 -6.65
CA ARG A 245 10.92 -11.37 -7.68
C ARG A 245 10.49 -12.79 -7.34
N TYR A 246 10.71 -13.22 -6.09
CA TYR A 246 10.27 -14.54 -5.64
C TYR A 246 8.76 -14.75 -5.86
N ILE A 247 7.93 -13.77 -5.52
CA ILE A 247 6.48 -13.87 -5.76
C ILE A 247 6.17 -13.96 -7.26
N MET A 248 6.80 -13.11 -8.08
CA MET A 248 6.61 -13.11 -9.54
C MET A 248 7.01 -14.45 -10.18
N ASP A 249 8.08 -15.09 -9.70
CA ASP A 249 8.59 -16.34 -10.25
C ASP A 249 7.78 -17.58 -9.79
N ASN A 250 6.96 -17.46 -8.75
CA ASN A 250 6.29 -18.59 -8.08
C ASN A 250 4.75 -18.54 -8.16
N THR A 251 4.17 -17.66 -8.97
CA THR A 251 2.71 -17.58 -9.14
C THR A 251 2.30 -17.35 -10.59
N LYS A 252 1.07 -17.75 -10.91
CA LYS A 252 0.39 -17.43 -12.18
C LYS A 252 -0.63 -16.30 -12.04
N ILE A 253 -0.92 -15.88 -10.81
CA ILE A 253 -1.81 -14.74 -10.54
C ILE A 253 -1.10 -13.47 -11.03
N PRO A 254 -1.78 -12.52 -11.68
CA PRO A 254 -1.17 -11.24 -12.04
C PRO A 254 -0.55 -10.55 -10.83
N VAL A 255 0.69 -10.06 -10.97
CA VAL A 255 1.42 -9.39 -9.89
C VAL A 255 1.59 -7.91 -10.23
N MET A 256 1.16 -7.02 -9.32
CA MET A 256 1.41 -5.59 -9.41
C MET A 256 2.52 -5.19 -8.43
N GLY A 257 3.74 -5.06 -8.95
CA GLY A 257 4.91 -4.61 -8.23
C GLY A 257 6.05 -4.31 -9.20
N HIS A 258 7.09 -3.63 -8.73
CA HIS A 258 8.33 -3.44 -9.47
C HIS A 258 9.46 -4.15 -8.71
N ALA A 259 10.30 -4.86 -9.46
CA ALA A 259 11.40 -5.63 -8.89
C ALA A 259 12.68 -4.81 -8.73
N ASP A 260 12.81 -3.65 -9.39
CA ASP A 260 14.01 -2.81 -9.38
C ASP A 260 13.64 -1.32 -9.51
N GLY A 261 14.41 -0.45 -8.86
CA GLY A 261 14.21 0.99 -8.80
C GLY A 261 15.33 1.84 -9.43
N ILE A 262 15.89 1.44 -10.57
CA ILE A 262 17.08 2.10 -11.14
C ILE A 262 16.69 3.40 -11.86
N CYS A 263 16.69 4.50 -11.12
CA CYS A 263 16.30 5.81 -11.61
C CYS A 263 17.50 6.59 -12.15
N HIS A 264 17.28 7.29 -13.26
CA HIS A 264 18.30 8.09 -13.92
C HIS A 264 17.89 9.56 -13.93
N ILE A 265 18.87 10.46 -13.73
CA ILE A 265 18.75 11.87 -14.13
C ILE A 265 19.70 12.11 -15.30
N TYR A 266 19.20 12.80 -16.33
CA TYR A 266 20.02 13.31 -17.41
C TYR A 266 20.13 14.83 -17.31
N VAL A 267 21.36 15.33 -17.26
CA VAL A 267 21.72 16.74 -17.23
C VAL A 267 22.11 17.15 -18.64
N ASP A 268 21.18 17.85 -19.30
CA ASP A 268 21.35 18.29 -20.67
C ASP A 268 22.34 19.47 -20.81
N SER A 269 22.88 19.65 -22.01
CA SER A 269 23.73 20.79 -22.38
C SER A 269 23.15 22.17 -22.04
N GLU A 270 21.83 22.33 -22.05
CA GLU A 270 21.16 23.60 -21.75
C GLU A 270 20.73 23.74 -20.28
N CYS A 271 21.24 22.88 -19.39
CA CYS A 271 20.81 22.83 -18.00
C CYS A 271 21.29 24.04 -17.18
N ASP A 272 20.40 24.58 -16.35
CA ASP A 272 20.74 25.57 -15.32
C ASP A 272 21.34 24.86 -14.10
N PHE A 273 22.65 25.03 -13.90
CA PHE A 273 23.40 24.30 -12.86
C PHE A 273 22.89 24.60 -11.44
N GLU A 274 22.47 25.84 -11.18
CA GLU A 274 21.99 26.25 -9.84
C GLU A 274 20.66 25.58 -9.49
N LYS A 275 19.86 25.21 -10.51
CA LYS A 275 18.64 24.42 -10.32
C LYS A 275 18.91 22.92 -10.30
N ALA A 276 19.87 22.45 -11.09
CA ALA A 276 20.14 21.02 -11.24
C ALA A 276 20.69 20.40 -9.94
N VAL A 277 21.64 21.08 -9.29
CA VAL A 277 22.30 20.59 -8.07
C VAL A 277 21.32 20.25 -6.94
N PRO A 278 20.40 21.15 -6.51
CA PRO A 278 19.45 20.81 -5.45
C PRO A 278 18.47 19.70 -5.85
N VAL A 279 18.09 19.60 -7.13
CA VAL A 279 17.22 18.52 -7.62
C VAL A 279 17.91 17.16 -7.54
N ILE A 280 19.18 17.08 -7.98
CA ILE A 280 19.95 15.83 -7.92
C ILE A 280 20.21 15.41 -6.46
N LEU A 281 20.52 16.38 -5.59
CA LEU A 281 20.69 16.13 -4.17
C LEU A 281 19.42 15.60 -3.51
N ASP A 282 18.27 16.23 -3.75
CA ASP A 282 17.00 15.75 -3.22
C ASP A 282 16.70 14.33 -3.74
N ALA A 283 16.85 14.11 -5.04
CA ALA A 283 16.58 12.84 -5.68
C ALA A 283 17.46 11.68 -5.20
N LYS A 284 18.70 11.93 -4.75
CA LYS A 284 19.58 10.88 -4.18
C LYS A 284 19.48 10.78 -2.65
N CYS A 285 19.41 11.92 -1.96
CA CYS A 285 19.68 11.99 -0.52
C CYS A 285 18.42 12.11 0.36
N GLN A 286 17.25 12.50 -0.19
CA GLN A 286 16.04 12.66 0.62
C GLN A 286 15.61 11.36 1.29
N TYR A 287 15.59 10.26 0.54
CA TYR A 287 15.34 8.93 1.07
C TYR A 287 16.03 7.86 0.22
N THR A 288 17.30 7.59 0.52
CA THR A 288 18.18 6.73 -0.30
C THR A 288 17.70 5.30 -0.47
N ALA A 289 16.90 4.77 0.46
CA ALA A 289 16.33 3.42 0.37
C ALA A 289 14.99 3.36 -0.38
N ALA A 290 14.53 4.47 -0.98
CA ALA A 290 13.35 4.49 -1.82
C ALA A 290 13.68 4.01 -3.24
N CYS A 291 12.75 3.26 -3.85
CA CYS A 291 12.91 2.74 -5.22
C CYS A 291 12.90 3.83 -6.31
N ASN A 292 12.64 5.08 -5.96
CA ASN A 292 12.68 6.22 -6.86
C ASN A 292 13.90 7.12 -6.63
N ALA A 293 14.81 6.72 -5.73
CA ALA A 293 16.07 7.43 -5.55
C ALA A 293 16.92 7.30 -6.83
N VAL A 294 17.58 8.38 -7.22
CA VAL A 294 18.43 8.38 -8.42
C VAL A 294 19.70 7.59 -8.14
N GLU A 295 20.01 6.65 -9.03
CA GLU A 295 21.21 5.81 -8.93
C GLU A 295 22.23 6.17 -10.00
N THR A 296 21.77 6.64 -11.17
CA THR A 296 22.66 7.01 -12.28
C THR A 296 22.44 8.47 -12.68
N LEU A 297 23.53 9.24 -12.68
CA LEU A 297 23.57 10.59 -13.24
C LEU A 297 24.25 10.57 -14.61
N LEU A 298 23.51 10.92 -15.66
CA LEU A 298 24.01 11.09 -17.01
C LEU A 298 24.24 12.57 -17.27
N VAL A 299 25.43 12.96 -17.72
CA VAL A 299 25.78 14.36 -17.97
C VAL A 299 26.19 14.52 -19.42
N HIS A 300 25.63 15.52 -20.10
CA HIS A 300 26.01 15.83 -21.46
C HIS A 300 27.48 16.28 -21.53
N ARG A 301 28.23 15.78 -22.52
CA ARG A 301 29.68 16.00 -22.64
C ARG A 301 30.06 17.48 -22.68
N ASP A 302 29.30 18.29 -23.40
CA ASP A 302 29.59 19.72 -23.60
C ASP A 302 29.64 20.54 -22.30
N ILE A 303 28.99 20.06 -21.22
CA ILE A 303 28.97 20.73 -19.92
C ILE A 303 29.72 19.95 -18.84
N ALA A 304 30.27 18.77 -19.16
CA ALA A 304 30.80 17.84 -18.17
C ALA A 304 31.95 18.43 -17.36
N GLU A 305 32.88 19.14 -18.02
CA GLU A 305 34.04 19.75 -17.36
C GLU A 305 33.65 20.82 -16.33
N GLU A 306 32.57 21.57 -16.59
CA GLU A 306 32.11 22.64 -15.70
C GLU A 306 31.15 22.13 -14.62
N PHE A 307 30.26 21.20 -14.99
CA PHE A 307 29.20 20.72 -14.12
C PHE A 307 29.66 19.64 -13.14
N LEU A 308 30.45 18.66 -13.60
CA LEU A 308 30.86 17.52 -12.76
C LEU A 308 31.58 17.94 -11.47
N PRO A 309 32.52 18.93 -11.49
CA PRO A 309 33.15 19.40 -10.25
C PRO A 309 32.14 19.96 -9.24
N LYS A 310 31.17 20.77 -9.71
CA LYS A 310 30.16 21.41 -8.87
C LYS A 310 29.24 20.38 -8.20
N ILE A 311 28.70 19.43 -8.97
CA ILE A 311 27.83 18.41 -8.40
C ILE A 311 28.60 17.44 -7.51
N ALA A 312 29.86 17.13 -7.84
CA ALA A 312 30.68 16.24 -7.04
C ALA A 312 31.00 16.81 -5.65
N GLU A 313 31.26 18.11 -5.56
CA GLU A 313 31.43 18.78 -4.26
C GLU A 313 30.15 18.67 -3.43
N ALA A 314 29.00 18.99 -4.01
CA ALA A 314 27.72 18.94 -3.34
C ALA A 314 27.36 17.52 -2.85
N LEU A 315 27.53 16.51 -3.70
CA LEU A 315 27.26 15.10 -3.38
C LEU A 315 28.18 14.57 -2.27
N ARG A 316 29.50 14.85 -2.36
CA ARG A 316 30.44 14.46 -1.29
C ARG A 316 30.13 15.17 0.03
N GLY A 317 29.72 16.44 -0.03
CA GLY A 317 29.25 17.19 1.13
C GLY A 317 28.04 16.55 1.82
N ALA A 318 27.19 15.86 1.06
CA ALA A 318 26.06 15.07 1.57
C ALA A 318 26.45 13.63 1.97
N GLY A 319 27.72 13.25 1.86
CA GLY A 319 28.22 11.92 2.20
C GLY A 319 28.08 10.87 1.09
N VAL A 320 27.78 11.28 -0.15
CA VAL A 320 27.62 10.37 -1.29
C VAL A 320 28.98 9.93 -1.84
N LYS A 321 29.13 8.63 -2.06
CA LYS A 321 30.24 8.03 -2.80
C LYS A 321 29.94 8.10 -4.29
N ILE A 322 30.85 8.73 -5.03
CA ILE A 322 30.71 8.92 -6.46
C ILE A 322 31.50 7.84 -7.19
N ARG A 323 30.81 7.13 -8.07
CA ARG A 323 31.39 6.21 -9.06
C ARG A 323 31.11 6.76 -10.45
N GLY A 324 32.04 6.59 -11.36
CA GLY A 324 31.92 7.14 -12.71
C GLY A 324 32.66 6.31 -13.73
N THR A 325 32.36 6.55 -15.00
CA THR A 325 33.13 5.97 -16.10
C THR A 325 34.57 6.49 -16.07
N LYS A 326 35.43 5.87 -16.88
CA LYS A 326 36.80 6.37 -17.06
C LYS A 326 36.82 7.85 -17.48
N GLU A 327 35.94 8.25 -18.39
CA GLU A 327 35.78 9.65 -18.84
C GLU A 327 35.45 10.59 -17.67
N VAL A 328 34.55 10.20 -16.77
CA VAL A 328 34.22 10.99 -15.57
C VAL A 328 35.41 11.06 -14.61
N SER A 329 36.15 9.96 -14.43
CA SER A 329 37.33 9.90 -13.54
C SER A 329 38.50 10.78 -13.98
N GLU A 330 38.54 11.14 -15.27
CA GLU A 330 39.52 12.07 -15.84
C GLU A 330 39.16 13.54 -15.50
N ILE A 331 37.89 13.84 -15.21
CA ILE A 331 37.39 15.19 -14.88
C ILE A 331 37.30 15.40 -13.36
N ILE A 332 36.79 14.42 -12.62
CA ILE A 332 36.64 14.47 -11.15
C ILE A 332 37.20 13.20 -10.49
N PRO A 333 37.76 13.29 -9.27
CA PRO A 333 38.18 12.09 -8.54
C PRO A 333 37.00 11.18 -8.20
N CYS A 334 36.90 9.98 -8.79
CA CYS A 334 35.88 9.00 -8.44
C CYS A 334 36.39 7.57 -8.60
N GLU A 335 35.70 6.61 -7.99
CA GLU A 335 35.95 5.19 -8.29
C GLU A 335 35.47 4.90 -9.73
N ILE A 336 36.29 4.17 -10.50
CA ILE A 336 35.90 3.77 -11.85
C ILE A 336 34.87 2.64 -11.73
N MET A 337 33.70 2.85 -12.32
CA MET A 337 32.61 1.88 -12.30
C MET A 337 32.78 0.77 -13.35
N GLY A 338 32.31 -0.44 -13.05
CA GLY A 338 32.15 -1.52 -14.02
C GLY A 338 30.87 -1.42 -14.86
N GLU A 339 30.75 -2.25 -15.90
CA GLU A 339 29.54 -2.28 -16.77
C GLU A 339 28.26 -2.67 -16.00
N ASP A 340 28.36 -3.61 -15.05
CA ASP A 340 27.21 -4.07 -14.26
C ASP A 340 26.66 -2.99 -13.31
N GLU A 341 27.44 -1.95 -13.02
CA GLU A 341 27.08 -0.88 -12.10
C GLU A 341 26.02 0.08 -12.67
N PHE A 342 25.92 0.18 -13.99
CA PHE A 342 24.80 0.89 -14.63
C PHE A 342 23.43 0.24 -14.35
N ARG A 343 23.43 -1.00 -13.86
CA ARG A 343 22.23 -1.79 -13.55
C ARG A 343 22.08 -2.07 -12.06
N THR A 344 22.79 -1.33 -11.21
CA THR A 344 22.80 -1.55 -9.76
C THR A 344 21.93 -0.51 -9.06
N GLU A 345 21.05 -0.98 -8.17
CA GLU A 345 20.36 -0.15 -7.18
C GLU A 345 21.17 -0.21 -5.87
N TYR A 346 21.69 0.93 -5.42
CA TYR A 346 22.69 0.98 -4.34
C TYR A 346 22.05 1.06 -2.96
N LEU A 347 20.89 1.73 -2.81
CA LEU A 347 20.14 1.86 -1.55
C LEU A 347 20.89 2.53 -0.38
N GLU A 348 22.12 3.00 -0.62
CA GLU A 348 23.00 3.71 0.32
C GLU A 348 23.72 4.89 -0.35
N LEU A 349 24.36 5.71 0.46
CA LEU A 349 25.09 6.92 0.04
C LEU A 349 26.56 6.62 -0.23
#